data_AF-A0A955Q988-F1
#
_entry.id   AF-A0A955Q988-F1
#
_cell.length_a   1.000
_cell.length_b   1.000
_cell.length_c   1.000
_cell.angle_alpha   90.00
_cell.angle_beta   90.00
_cell.angle_gamma   90.00
#
_symmetry.space_group_name_H-M   'P 1'
#
loop_
_entity.id
_entity.type
_entity.pdbx_description
1 polymer ?
#
loop_
_entity_poly.entity_id
_entity_poly.type
_entity_poly.pdbx_seq_one_letter_code
_entity_poly.pdbx_strand_id
1 'polypeptide(L)'
;MCRKFSFPPTTILLLLTLFGFSLTACEKLTLPRIGFESAPEPRLPLHITYAFSNSLLQYAQTVDACGLPYAVPVGDLIAKSFMKVGMDRFQTVQAEPPVGQAKGAPPDGYRILLTLNQFAFDPVTQTGQEDRYHAFVDMKMQAVYEDAQGTALAQSPLVYHQKVSLWTPALSGQSTSCSTTQIDGTVEDAAESLAKDMMSVLPRLNQSIRTSSPTAQPDMNDGGLPPGNPGVTNQSGLAPAHSPQIPNGPSLQFRTKLVDANRNLVLESGEAVVLLIETTNVSDAPIPSAYVELRGTPLLVEAFKRVAPLPIPLGALKPGEKRTAEIRGRLGQITEHIQGELNIGIILSEGFPPGSHTIRAELQPAPHRKTK
;
A
#
# COMPACT_ATOMS: atom_id res chain seq x y z
N MET A 1 -50.90 44.80 41.75
CA MET A 1 -51.12 45.29 43.14
C MET A 1 -50.00 44.74 44.02
N CYS A 2 -49.26 45.59 44.72
CA CYS A 2 -48.17 45.15 45.59
C CYS A 2 -48.67 44.72 46.97
N ARG A 3 -48.13 43.64 47.53
CA ARG A 3 -48.05 43.45 48.99
C ARG A 3 -46.64 43.01 49.37
N LYS A 4 -45.94 43.89 50.10
CA LYS A 4 -44.74 43.52 50.86
C LYS A 4 -45.17 42.61 52.02
N PHE A 5 -44.41 41.55 52.27
CA PHE A 5 -44.34 40.93 53.59
C PHE A 5 -42.92 41.12 54.14
N SER A 6 -42.84 41.52 55.40
CA SER A 6 -41.60 41.76 56.14
C SER A 6 -41.49 40.68 57.21
N PHE A 7 -40.32 40.06 57.33
CA PHE A 7 -40.04 39.02 58.32
C PHE A 7 -39.38 39.63 59.57
N PRO A 8 -39.79 39.22 60.80
CA PRO A 8 -39.11 39.60 62.03
C PRO A 8 -37.78 38.82 62.22
N PRO A 9 -36.78 39.40 62.90
CA PRO A 9 -35.39 38.95 62.83
C PRO A 9 -34.99 37.93 63.91
N THR A 10 -35.78 36.86 64.12
CA THR A 10 -35.57 35.94 65.25
C THR A 10 -35.78 34.45 64.92
N THR A 11 -35.19 33.94 63.83
CA THR A 11 -34.93 32.48 63.65
C THR A 11 -33.83 32.12 62.62
N ILE A 12 -32.92 33.06 62.30
CA ILE A 12 -31.84 32.83 61.31
C ILE A 12 -30.78 31.80 61.77
N LEU A 13 -30.82 31.37 63.04
CA LEU A 13 -29.80 30.51 63.67
C LEU A 13 -30.16 29.01 63.77
N LEU A 14 -31.22 28.53 63.09
CA LEU A 14 -31.61 27.11 63.13
C LEU A 14 -31.69 26.41 61.75
N LEU A 15 -31.23 27.07 60.68
CA LEU A 15 -31.27 26.52 59.30
C LEU A 15 -29.89 26.15 58.72
N LEU A 16 -28.80 26.34 59.48
CA LEU A 16 -27.42 26.10 59.05
C LEU A 16 -26.83 24.75 59.51
N THR A 17 -27.58 23.97 60.30
CA THR A 17 -27.15 22.66 60.83
C THR A 17 -27.89 21.46 60.24
N LEU A 18 -28.60 21.65 59.12
CA LEU A 18 -29.34 20.59 58.41
C LEU A 18 -29.04 20.53 56.90
N PHE A 19 -27.81 20.88 56.51
CA PHE A 19 -27.32 20.79 55.13
C PHE A 19 -26.08 19.87 54.97
N GLY A 20 -25.93 18.90 55.88
CA GLY A 20 -25.02 17.77 55.74
C GLY A 20 -25.82 16.49 55.48
N PHE A 21 -25.39 15.69 54.50
CA PHE A 21 -26.04 14.45 54.01
C PHE A 21 -27.40 14.62 53.32
N SER A 22 -27.39 14.79 51.98
CA SER A 22 -28.24 14.04 51.02
C SER A 22 -28.07 14.53 49.57
N LEU A 23 -26.89 14.31 48.98
CA LEU A 23 -26.68 14.39 47.51
C LEU A 23 -25.73 13.28 47.04
N THR A 24 -26.08 12.03 47.33
CA THR A 24 -25.50 10.86 46.63
C THR A 24 -26.26 10.63 45.32
N ALA A 25 -26.01 11.49 44.34
CA ALA A 25 -26.49 11.36 42.97
C ALA A 25 -25.33 11.58 42.00
N CYS A 26 -24.40 10.62 41.95
CA CYS A 26 -23.47 10.50 40.82
C CYS A 26 -24.25 9.98 39.60
N GLU A 27 -25.07 10.83 39.00
CA GLU A 27 -25.41 10.63 37.59
C GLU A 27 -24.10 10.62 36.80
N LYS A 28 -24.00 9.69 35.85
CA LYS A 28 -22.84 9.63 34.96
C LYS A 28 -22.72 10.94 34.22
N LEU A 29 -21.73 11.77 34.58
CA LEU A 29 -21.13 12.67 33.61
C LEU A 29 -20.44 11.82 32.55
N THR A 30 -21.22 11.34 31.58
CA THR A 30 -20.73 11.10 30.22
C THR A 30 -20.27 12.45 29.68
N LEU A 31 -19.02 12.79 30.02
CA LEU A 31 -18.23 13.71 29.21
C LEU A 31 -18.39 13.23 27.76
N PRO A 32 -18.96 14.04 26.86
CA PRO A 32 -18.94 13.67 25.46
C PRO A 32 -17.47 13.51 25.11
N ARG A 33 -17.09 12.32 24.64
CA ARG A 33 -15.80 12.19 23.97
C ARG A 33 -15.88 13.16 22.81
N ILE A 34 -15.14 14.27 22.92
CA ILE A 34 -14.72 15.05 21.77
C ILE A 34 -13.66 14.20 21.07
N GLY A 35 -14.11 13.07 20.53
CA GLY A 35 -13.48 12.50 19.38
C GLY A 35 -13.63 13.56 18.31
N PHE A 36 -12.50 14.07 17.83
CA PHE A 36 -12.46 14.64 16.51
C PHE A 36 -12.74 13.47 15.57
N GLU A 37 -14.02 13.20 15.33
CA GLU A 37 -14.46 12.29 14.30
C GLU A 37 -14.03 12.93 13.00
N SER A 38 -12.85 12.51 12.53
CA SER A 38 -12.25 12.96 11.28
C SER A 38 -13.32 12.91 10.22
N ALA A 39 -13.67 14.07 9.64
CA ALA A 39 -14.74 14.15 8.66
C ALA A 39 -14.54 13.05 7.61
N PRO A 40 -15.56 12.22 7.32
CA PRO A 40 -15.39 11.06 6.44
C PRO A 40 -14.69 11.47 5.16
N GLU A 41 -13.59 10.79 4.82
CA GLU A 41 -12.81 11.14 3.63
C GLU A 41 -13.74 11.15 2.41
N PRO A 42 -13.72 12.22 1.59
CA PRO A 42 -14.66 12.34 0.48
C PRO A 42 -14.47 11.16 -0.49
N ARG A 43 -15.58 10.47 -0.78
CA ARG A 43 -15.60 9.36 -1.73
C ARG A 43 -15.17 9.83 -3.11
N LEU A 44 -14.33 9.02 -3.74
CA LEU A 44 -13.92 9.23 -5.13
C LEU A 44 -15.11 8.95 -6.05
N PRO A 45 -15.45 9.84 -7.00
CA PRO A 45 -16.51 9.63 -7.99
C PRO A 45 -16.00 8.68 -9.09
N LEU A 46 -15.85 7.42 -8.70
CA LEU A 46 -15.37 6.30 -9.50
C LEU A 46 -16.26 5.08 -9.25
N HIS A 47 -16.49 4.33 -10.32
CA HIS A 47 -17.17 3.04 -10.29
C HIS A 47 -16.14 1.93 -10.48
N ILE A 48 -16.06 0.98 -9.55
CA ILE A 48 -15.04 -0.07 -9.54
C ILE A 48 -15.71 -1.45 -9.60
N THR A 49 -15.24 -2.31 -10.50
CA THR A 49 -15.49 -3.75 -10.46
C THR A 49 -14.22 -4.47 -10.03
N TYR A 50 -14.21 -5.14 -8.88
CA TYR A 50 -13.11 -6.02 -8.51
C TYR A 50 -13.22 -7.39 -9.19
N ALA A 51 -12.13 -7.86 -9.76
CA ALA A 51 -11.98 -9.23 -10.23
C ALA A 51 -10.89 -9.90 -9.40
N PHE A 52 -11.27 -10.79 -8.48
CA PHE A 52 -10.29 -11.53 -7.68
C PHE A 52 -9.87 -12.79 -8.43
N SER A 53 -8.57 -13.05 -8.56
CA SER A 53 -8.10 -14.26 -9.25
C SER A 53 -8.57 -15.51 -8.49
N ASN A 54 -8.88 -16.58 -9.23
CA ASN A 54 -9.28 -17.84 -8.59
C ASN A 54 -8.18 -18.40 -7.67
N SER A 55 -6.91 -18.16 -8.01
CA SER A 55 -5.77 -18.49 -7.15
C SER A 55 -5.73 -17.70 -5.85
N LEU A 56 -6.17 -16.42 -5.85
CA LEU A 56 -6.31 -15.62 -4.64
C LEU A 56 -7.45 -16.16 -3.78
N LEU A 57 -8.65 -16.31 -4.35
CA LEU A 57 -9.85 -16.67 -3.59
C LEU A 57 -9.79 -18.06 -2.94
N GLN A 58 -9.11 -19.01 -3.58
CA GLN A 58 -8.94 -20.37 -3.06
C GLN A 58 -7.74 -20.52 -2.11
N TYR A 59 -6.94 -19.46 -1.92
CA TYR A 59 -5.73 -19.55 -1.12
C TYR A 59 -6.04 -19.48 0.39
N ALA A 60 -5.56 -20.49 1.10
CA ALA A 60 -5.54 -20.55 2.56
C ALA A 60 -4.12 -20.91 3.02
N GLN A 61 -3.65 -20.27 4.09
CA GLN A 61 -2.35 -20.57 4.69
C GLN A 61 -2.55 -21.39 5.96
N THR A 62 -1.91 -22.55 6.04
CA THR A 62 -1.85 -23.31 7.30
C THR A 62 -0.78 -22.71 8.21
N VAL A 63 -1.15 -22.40 9.45
CA VAL A 63 -0.24 -21.93 10.51
C VAL A 63 -0.37 -22.84 11.73
N ASP A 64 0.66 -22.89 12.57
CA ASP A 64 0.53 -23.50 13.90
C ASP A 64 -0.13 -22.51 14.85
N ALA A 65 -1.34 -22.84 15.28
CA ALA A 65 -2.07 -22.13 16.33
C ALA A 65 -2.18 -23.05 17.55
N CYS A 66 -1.32 -22.81 18.54
CA CYS A 66 -1.34 -23.48 19.84
C CYS A 66 -1.10 -25.01 19.77
N GLY A 67 -0.21 -25.46 18.88
CA GLY A 67 0.11 -26.87 18.65
C GLY A 67 -0.88 -27.59 17.73
N LEU A 68 -1.79 -26.85 17.09
CA LEU A 68 -2.79 -27.37 16.16
C LEU A 68 -2.72 -26.64 14.81
N PRO A 69 -2.86 -27.35 13.67
CA PRO A 69 -2.88 -26.72 12.36
C PRO A 69 -4.18 -25.91 12.19
N TYR A 70 -4.03 -24.61 11.96
CA TYR A 70 -5.13 -23.71 11.63
C TYR A 70 -5.01 -23.23 10.18
N ALA A 71 -6.07 -23.38 9.39
CA ALA A 71 -6.12 -22.89 8.02
C ALA A 71 -6.71 -21.47 8.00
N VAL A 72 -5.85 -20.47 7.87
CA VAL A 72 -6.22 -19.05 7.72
C VAL A 72 -6.85 -18.86 6.33
N PRO A 73 -8.10 -18.38 6.20
CA PRO A 73 -8.79 -18.23 4.92
C PRO A 73 -8.36 -16.94 4.19
N VAL A 74 -7.06 -16.84 3.91
CA VAL A 74 -6.38 -15.61 3.42
C VAL A 74 -7.08 -14.98 2.21
N GLY A 75 -7.50 -15.78 1.23
CA GLY A 75 -8.20 -15.30 0.03
C GLY A 75 -9.53 -14.59 0.30
N ASP A 76 -10.32 -15.14 1.23
CA ASP A 76 -11.61 -14.59 1.65
C ASP A 76 -11.45 -13.33 2.50
N LEU A 77 -10.47 -13.32 3.42
CA LEU A 77 -10.12 -12.15 4.23
C LEU A 77 -9.63 -10.98 3.35
N ILE A 78 -8.79 -11.26 2.34
CA ILE A 78 -8.37 -10.26 1.33
C ILE A 78 -9.58 -9.73 0.57
N ALA A 79 -10.44 -10.60 0.02
CA ALA A 79 -11.59 -10.17 -0.77
C ALA A 79 -12.56 -9.30 0.03
N LYS A 80 -12.88 -9.70 1.27
CA LYS A 80 -13.71 -8.92 2.20
C LYS A 80 -13.09 -7.56 2.53
N SER A 81 -11.79 -7.51 2.80
CA SER A 81 -11.09 -6.27 3.14
C SER A 81 -11.06 -5.29 1.98
N PHE A 82 -10.72 -5.74 0.76
CA PHE A 82 -10.74 -4.88 -0.43
C PHE A 82 -12.14 -4.38 -0.77
N MET A 83 -13.17 -5.23 -0.61
CA MET A 83 -14.57 -4.81 -0.76
C MET A 83 -14.99 -3.76 0.27
N LYS A 84 -14.69 -3.97 1.55
CA LYS A 84 -14.96 -3.04 2.66
C LYS A 84 -14.36 -1.66 2.38
N VAL A 85 -13.02 -1.59 2.26
CA VAL A 85 -12.31 -0.32 2.03
C VAL A 85 -12.75 0.32 0.71
N GLY A 86 -13.04 -0.49 -0.31
CA GLY A 86 -13.63 -0.03 -1.58
C GLY A 86 -14.96 0.69 -1.39
N MET A 87 -15.93 0.07 -0.73
CA MET A 87 -17.26 0.66 -0.49
C MET A 87 -17.20 1.94 0.34
N ASP A 88 -16.21 2.06 1.24
CA ASP A 88 -15.99 3.26 2.03
C ASP A 88 -15.45 4.42 1.18
N ARG A 89 -14.61 4.12 0.16
CA ARG A 89 -13.83 5.11 -0.60
C ARG A 89 -14.33 5.43 -2.01
N PHE A 90 -15.13 4.59 -2.64
CA PHE A 90 -15.65 4.81 -4.01
C PHE A 90 -17.16 5.06 -4.04
N GLN A 91 -17.64 5.66 -5.13
CA GLN A 91 -19.06 5.90 -5.35
C GLN A 91 -19.83 4.60 -5.66
N THR A 92 -19.21 3.63 -6.31
CA THR A 92 -19.78 2.29 -6.50
C THR A 92 -18.67 1.25 -6.52
N VAL A 93 -18.89 0.15 -5.79
CA VAL A 93 -18.04 -1.04 -5.86
C VAL A 93 -18.90 -2.26 -6.13
N GLN A 94 -18.45 -3.08 -7.06
CA GLN A 94 -19.01 -4.40 -7.34
C GLN A 94 -17.87 -5.41 -7.47
N ALA A 95 -18.20 -6.70 -7.56
CA ALA A 95 -17.23 -7.75 -7.82
C ALA A 95 -17.73 -8.73 -8.89
N GLU A 96 -16.80 -9.30 -9.64
CA GLU A 96 -17.07 -10.42 -10.54
C GLU A 96 -17.33 -11.72 -9.75
N PRO A 97 -17.95 -12.74 -10.38
CA PRO A 97 -18.06 -14.07 -9.80
C PRO A 97 -16.68 -14.65 -9.40
N PRO A 98 -16.60 -15.43 -8.31
CA PRO A 98 -17.69 -15.88 -7.45
C PRO A 98 -18.10 -14.91 -6.32
N VAL A 99 -17.38 -13.78 -6.13
CA VAL A 99 -17.64 -12.84 -5.03
C VAL A 99 -18.88 -11.98 -5.28
N GLY A 100 -19.15 -11.64 -6.55
CA GLY A 100 -20.36 -10.91 -6.95
C GLY A 100 -20.92 -11.39 -8.28
N GLN A 101 -21.65 -10.51 -8.97
CA GLN A 101 -22.34 -10.80 -10.24
C GLN A 101 -22.00 -9.81 -11.35
N ALA A 102 -21.06 -8.87 -11.11
CA ALA A 102 -20.63 -7.91 -12.11
C ALA A 102 -19.78 -8.57 -13.21
N LYS A 103 -19.58 -7.87 -14.31
CA LYS A 103 -18.77 -8.32 -15.44
C LYS A 103 -18.12 -7.14 -16.14
N GLY A 104 -16.80 -7.18 -16.30
CA GLY A 104 -16.05 -6.11 -16.96
C GLY A 104 -15.97 -4.83 -16.13
N ALA A 105 -15.35 -3.80 -16.69
CA ALA A 105 -15.36 -2.47 -16.08
C ALA A 105 -16.71 -1.76 -16.33
N PRO A 106 -17.16 -0.89 -15.41
CA PRO A 106 -18.27 0.01 -15.67
C PRO A 106 -17.92 1.02 -16.78
N PRO A 107 -18.91 1.60 -17.51
CA PRO A 107 -18.64 2.55 -18.59
C PRO A 107 -17.77 3.76 -18.19
N ASP A 108 -18.01 4.30 -16.99
CA ASP A 108 -17.27 5.43 -16.40
C ASP A 108 -16.37 4.94 -15.23
N GLY A 109 -15.77 3.76 -15.37
CA GLY A 109 -15.13 3.06 -14.27
C GLY A 109 -13.96 2.17 -14.66
N TYR A 110 -13.46 1.43 -13.68
CA TYR A 110 -12.35 0.50 -13.84
C TYR A 110 -12.72 -0.91 -13.39
N ARG A 111 -12.22 -1.90 -14.11
CA ARG A 111 -12.07 -3.26 -13.59
C ARG A 111 -10.71 -3.37 -12.94
N ILE A 112 -10.63 -3.87 -11.72
CA ILE A 112 -9.37 -4.08 -11.01
C ILE A 112 -9.19 -5.58 -10.78
N LEU A 113 -8.31 -6.20 -11.57
CA LEU A 113 -7.90 -7.59 -11.40
C LEU A 113 -6.86 -7.68 -10.28
N LEU A 114 -7.17 -8.44 -9.23
CA LEU A 114 -6.34 -8.65 -8.05
C LEU A 114 -5.83 -10.10 -8.03
N THR A 115 -4.51 -10.25 -8.06
CA THR A 115 -3.83 -11.56 -7.93
C THR A 115 -2.99 -11.58 -6.66
N LEU A 116 -3.00 -12.70 -5.94
CA LEU A 116 -2.05 -12.98 -4.85
C LEU A 116 -0.84 -13.72 -5.43
N ASN A 117 0.35 -13.14 -5.27
CA ASN A 117 1.60 -13.70 -5.81
C ASN A 117 2.37 -14.46 -4.73
N GLN A 118 2.35 -13.97 -3.48
CA GLN A 118 2.96 -14.61 -2.32
C GLN A 118 2.21 -14.21 -1.05
N PHE A 119 2.05 -15.16 -0.14
CA PHE A 119 1.76 -14.90 1.27
C PHE A 119 2.69 -15.77 2.11
N ALA A 120 3.17 -15.24 3.24
CA ALA A 120 3.90 -15.99 4.26
C ALA A 120 3.59 -15.43 5.66
N PHE A 121 3.63 -16.31 6.64
CA PHE A 121 3.38 -16.02 8.05
C PHE A 121 4.44 -16.75 8.87
N ASP A 122 5.55 -16.06 9.13
CA ASP A 122 6.78 -16.68 9.61
C ASP A 122 6.98 -16.41 11.12
N PRO A 123 6.83 -17.42 12.01
CA PRO A 123 7.08 -17.25 13.44
C PRO A 123 8.51 -16.79 13.74
N VAL A 124 8.64 -15.77 14.59
CA VAL A 124 9.91 -15.28 15.13
C VAL A 124 10.18 -15.87 16.51
N THR A 125 9.14 -15.98 17.34
CA THR A 125 9.21 -16.53 18.71
C THR A 125 8.58 -17.90 18.79
N GLN A 126 9.18 -18.82 19.53
CA GLN A 126 8.54 -20.11 19.81
C GLN A 126 7.32 -19.93 20.71
N THR A 127 6.29 -20.70 20.38
CA THR A 127 5.02 -20.77 21.08
C THR A 127 5.22 -21.36 22.49
N GLY A 128 5.10 -20.56 23.56
CA GLY A 128 5.13 -21.06 24.95
C GLY A 128 5.93 -20.25 25.99
N GLN A 129 6.86 -19.39 25.56
CA GLN A 129 7.85 -18.78 26.47
C GLN A 129 7.58 -17.30 26.82
N GLU A 130 6.79 -16.59 26.02
CA GLU A 130 6.55 -15.15 26.15
C GLU A 130 5.05 -14.83 26.13
N ASP A 131 4.65 -13.74 26.80
CA ASP A 131 3.26 -13.25 26.83
C ASP A 131 2.71 -12.87 25.44
N ARG A 132 3.57 -12.72 24.43
CA ARG A 132 3.20 -12.35 23.07
C ARG A 132 3.93 -13.21 22.05
N TYR A 133 3.19 -13.63 21.03
CA TYR A 133 3.73 -14.33 19.88
C TYR A 133 4.06 -13.32 18.78
N HIS A 134 5.29 -13.38 18.28
CA HIS A 134 5.77 -12.55 17.18
C HIS A 134 5.94 -13.36 15.90
N ALA A 135 5.49 -12.77 14.78
CA ALA A 135 5.66 -13.32 13.44
C ALA A 135 5.98 -12.18 12.45
N PHE A 136 6.55 -12.51 11.30
CA PHE A 136 6.53 -11.66 10.12
C PHE A 136 5.34 -12.05 9.23
N VAL A 137 4.67 -11.05 8.67
CA VAL A 137 3.63 -11.26 7.66
C VAL A 137 4.07 -10.59 6.37
N ASP A 138 4.26 -11.41 5.34
CA ASP A 138 4.57 -11.02 3.98
C ASP A 138 3.35 -11.27 3.11
N MET A 139 2.84 -10.23 2.44
CA MET A 139 1.76 -10.34 1.46
C MET A 139 2.14 -9.54 0.22
N LYS A 140 2.27 -10.24 -0.92
CA LYS A 140 2.59 -9.66 -2.22
C LYS A 140 1.45 -9.96 -3.18
N MET A 141 0.77 -8.92 -3.61
CA MET A 141 -0.33 -8.96 -4.57
C MET A 141 0.00 -8.10 -5.79
N GLN A 142 -0.75 -8.30 -6.86
CA GLN A 142 -0.70 -7.49 -8.07
C GLN A 142 -2.11 -6.98 -8.39
N ALA A 143 -2.24 -5.66 -8.54
CA ALA A 143 -3.41 -5.03 -9.13
C ALA A 143 -3.15 -4.73 -10.61
N VAL A 144 -4.14 -4.98 -11.47
CA VAL A 144 -4.17 -4.56 -12.87
C VAL A 144 -5.48 -3.79 -13.09
N TYR A 145 -5.38 -2.57 -13.61
CA TYR A 145 -6.50 -1.67 -13.84
C TYR A 145 -6.87 -1.72 -15.33
N GLU A 146 -8.13 -2.02 -15.64
CA GLU A 146 -8.65 -2.17 -17.00
C GLU A 146 -9.82 -1.21 -17.27
N ASP A 147 -9.94 -0.78 -18.52
CA ASP A 147 -11.10 -0.03 -19.03
C ASP A 147 -12.29 -0.93 -19.41
N ALA A 148 -13.37 -0.33 -19.92
CA ALA A 148 -14.57 -1.03 -20.38
C ALA A 148 -14.35 -1.95 -21.59
N GLN A 149 -13.21 -1.80 -22.28
CA GLN A 149 -12.78 -2.62 -23.42
C GLN A 149 -11.89 -3.79 -22.96
N GLY A 150 -11.50 -3.84 -21.69
CA GLY A 150 -10.56 -4.83 -21.13
C GLY A 150 -9.09 -4.49 -21.38
N THR A 151 -8.78 -3.25 -21.79
CA THR A 151 -7.40 -2.79 -21.99
C THR A 151 -6.77 -2.50 -20.64
N ALA A 152 -5.63 -3.13 -20.35
CA ALA A 152 -4.86 -2.82 -19.15
C ALA A 152 -4.26 -1.41 -19.24
N LEU A 153 -4.78 -0.48 -18.42
CA LEU A 153 -4.35 0.92 -18.32
C LEU A 153 -3.14 1.10 -17.42
N ALA A 154 -3.03 0.28 -16.36
CA ALA A 154 -1.91 0.28 -15.44
C ALA A 154 -1.81 -1.04 -14.67
N GLN A 155 -0.66 -1.24 -14.03
CA GLN A 155 -0.41 -2.34 -13.10
C GLN A 155 0.29 -1.77 -11.86
N SER A 156 -0.09 -2.23 -10.67
CA SER A 156 0.50 -1.78 -9.40
C SER A 156 0.83 -2.98 -8.50
N PRO A 157 2.10 -3.19 -8.13
CA PRO A 157 2.45 -4.18 -7.13
C PRO A 157 2.03 -3.68 -5.75
N LEU A 158 1.41 -4.57 -4.97
CA LEU A 158 0.95 -4.30 -3.61
C LEU A 158 1.78 -5.19 -2.68
N VAL A 159 2.62 -4.59 -1.84
CA VAL A 159 3.62 -5.32 -1.02
C VAL A 159 3.56 -4.86 0.42
N TYR A 160 3.12 -5.76 1.28
CA TYR A 160 3.10 -5.63 2.74
C TYR A 160 4.14 -6.56 3.34
N HIS A 161 4.97 -6.04 4.23
CA HIS A 161 5.90 -6.81 5.04
C HIS A 161 5.99 -6.14 6.42
N GLN A 162 5.54 -6.81 7.47
CA GLN A 162 5.56 -6.26 8.82
C GLN A 162 5.74 -7.33 9.90
N LYS A 163 6.54 -7.01 10.93
CA LYS A 163 6.59 -7.78 12.18
C LYS A 163 5.33 -7.46 12.99
N VAL A 164 4.56 -8.50 13.33
CA VAL A 164 3.35 -8.39 14.15
C VAL A 164 3.58 -8.89 15.57
N SER A 165 2.66 -8.56 16.47
CA SER A 165 2.69 -8.97 17.87
C SER A 165 1.28 -9.38 18.26
N LEU A 166 1.09 -10.68 18.44
CA LEU A 166 -0.20 -11.31 18.66
C LEU A 166 -0.28 -11.81 20.10
N TRP A 167 -1.46 -11.65 20.69
CA TRP A 167 -1.78 -12.22 21.98
C TRP A 167 -2.42 -13.59 21.77
N THR A 168 -1.66 -14.65 21.98
CA THR A 168 -2.08 -16.05 21.84
C THR A 168 -2.25 -16.68 23.24
N PRO A 169 -3.48 -16.76 23.79
CA PRO A 169 -3.68 -17.15 25.19
C PRO A 169 -3.13 -18.55 25.53
N ALA A 170 -3.35 -19.50 24.63
CA ALA A 170 -3.15 -20.94 24.85
C ALA A 170 -1.70 -21.42 24.69
N LEU A 171 -0.80 -20.66 25.31
CA LEU A 171 0.61 -20.97 25.48
C LEU A 171 1.06 -20.85 26.95
N SER A 172 0.30 -20.11 27.76
CA SER A 172 0.18 -20.43 29.18
C SER A 172 -0.64 -21.73 29.32
N GLY A 173 -0.15 -22.70 30.10
CA GLY A 173 -0.80 -24.01 30.28
C GLY A 173 -2.11 -24.00 31.08
N GLN A 174 -2.85 -22.88 31.08
CA GLN A 174 -4.05 -22.65 31.89
C GLN A 174 -5.28 -22.17 31.10
N SER A 175 -5.13 -21.70 29.86
CA SER A 175 -6.28 -21.24 29.06
C SER A 175 -6.80 -22.31 28.10
N THR A 176 -8.09 -22.65 28.22
CA THR A 176 -8.75 -23.75 27.50
C THR A 176 -9.18 -23.43 26.06
N SER A 177 -8.73 -22.33 25.46
CA SER A 177 -9.13 -21.92 24.11
C SER A 177 -8.01 -21.19 23.35
N CYS A 178 -7.58 -21.75 22.22
CA CYS A 178 -6.75 -21.05 21.25
C CYS A 178 -7.63 -20.07 20.45
N SER A 179 -7.35 -18.77 20.54
CA SER A 179 -8.08 -17.74 19.77
C SER A 179 -7.30 -17.42 18.49
N THR A 180 -7.78 -17.92 17.35
CA THR A 180 -7.15 -17.71 16.03
C THR A 180 -7.48 -16.35 15.41
N THR A 181 -8.50 -15.66 15.92
CA THR A 181 -9.06 -14.41 15.36
C THR A 181 -8.03 -13.29 15.19
N GLN A 182 -6.93 -13.29 15.96
CA GLN A 182 -5.87 -12.29 15.79
C GLN A 182 -4.98 -12.57 14.57
N ILE A 183 -4.88 -13.82 14.15
CA ILE A 183 -4.21 -14.20 12.90
C ILE A 183 -5.06 -13.73 11.72
N ASP A 184 -6.37 -13.98 11.77
CA ASP A 184 -7.32 -13.49 10.76
C ASP A 184 -7.29 -11.96 10.65
N GLY A 185 -7.42 -11.26 11.79
CA GLY A 185 -7.35 -9.80 11.85
C GLY A 185 -6.02 -9.23 11.35
N THR A 186 -4.91 -9.96 11.48
CA THR A 186 -3.63 -9.56 10.89
C THR A 186 -3.64 -9.59 9.37
N VAL A 187 -4.31 -10.59 8.78
CA VAL A 187 -4.48 -10.68 7.33
C VAL A 187 -5.45 -9.61 6.83
N GLU A 188 -6.51 -9.30 7.60
CA GLU A 188 -7.41 -8.19 7.33
C GLU A 188 -6.67 -6.83 7.38
N ASP A 189 -5.86 -6.56 8.40
CA ASP A 189 -5.06 -5.33 8.53
C ASP A 189 -4.05 -5.17 7.38
N ALA A 190 -3.39 -6.27 6.98
CA ALA A 190 -2.49 -6.29 5.82
C ALA A 190 -3.24 -6.01 4.51
N ALA A 191 -4.39 -6.66 4.30
CA ALA A 191 -5.21 -6.46 3.11
C ALA A 191 -5.84 -5.07 3.04
N GLU A 192 -6.29 -4.52 4.18
CA GLU A 192 -6.79 -3.14 4.30
C GLU A 192 -5.68 -2.11 4.00
N SER A 193 -4.44 -2.38 4.43
CA SER A 193 -3.28 -1.56 4.08
C SER A 193 -3.01 -1.57 2.57
N LEU A 194 -2.99 -2.76 1.94
CA LEU A 194 -2.79 -2.90 0.50
C LEU A 194 -3.94 -2.31 -0.34
N ALA A 195 -5.18 -2.37 0.14
CA ALA A 195 -6.33 -1.74 -0.50
C ALA A 195 -6.19 -0.20 -0.50
N LYS A 196 -5.68 0.39 0.59
CA LYS A 196 -5.39 1.84 0.67
C LYS A 196 -4.23 2.24 -0.25
N ASP A 197 -3.17 1.44 -0.32
CA ASP A 197 -2.04 1.67 -1.24
C ASP A 197 -2.51 1.68 -2.71
N MET A 198 -3.30 0.69 -3.10
CA MET A 198 -3.92 0.60 -4.44
C MET A 198 -4.75 1.85 -4.78
N MET A 199 -5.51 2.38 -3.82
CA MET A 199 -6.34 3.58 -4.03
C MET A 199 -5.52 4.84 -4.36
N SER A 200 -4.26 4.93 -3.91
CA SER A 200 -3.40 6.08 -4.19
C SER A 200 -3.10 6.29 -5.69
N VAL A 201 -3.26 5.24 -6.51
CA VAL A 201 -2.98 5.25 -7.95
C VAL A 201 -4.15 5.82 -8.76
N LEU A 202 -5.38 5.58 -8.33
CA LEU A 202 -6.60 5.85 -9.10
C LEU A 202 -6.87 7.35 -9.41
N PRO A 203 -6.60 8.32 -8.52
CA PRO A 203 -6.74 9.74 -8.87
C PRO A 203 -5.87 10.16 -10.06
N ARG A 204 -4.69 9.55 -10.22
CA ARG A 204 -3.76 9.84 -11.33
C ARG A 204 -4.25 9.21 -12.64
N LEU A 205 -4.81 8.00 -12.57
CA LEU A 205 -5.43 7.32 -13.72
C LEU A 205 -6.67 8.06 -14.26
N ASN A 206 -7.48 8.66 -13.39
CA ASN A 206 -8.65 9.43 -13.81
C ASN A 206 -8.23 10.77 -14.46
N GLN A 207 -7.11 11.36 -14.02
CA GLN A 207 -6.59 12.60 -14.62
C GLN A 207 -6.06 12.38 -16.04
N SER A 208 -5.32 11.29 -16.32
CA SER A 208 -4.75 11.04 -17.64
C SER A 208 -5.81 10.80 -18.73
N ILE A 209 -6.90 10.09 -18.40
CA ILE A 209 -8.02 9.83 -19.33
C ILE A 209 -8.79 11.12 -19.65
N ARG A 210 -8.99 12.01 -18.67
CA ARG A 210 -9.65 13.30 -18.91
C ARG A 210 -8.85 14.22 -19.81
N THR A 211 -7.53 14.10 -19.84
CA THR A 211 -6.65 14.87 -20.74
C THR A 211 -6.53 14.29 -22.15
N SER A 212 -6.98 13.05 -22.42
CA SER A 212 -6.88 12.40 -23.73
C SER A 212 -8.18 12.38 -24.53
N SER A 213 -9.23 13.07 -24.08
CA SER A 213 -10.51 13.20 -24.80
C SER A 213 -10.31 13.94 -26.13
N PRO A 214 -10.49 13.30 -27.30
CA PRO A 214 -10.41 13.99 -28.58
C PRO A 214 -11.70 14.78 -28.79
N THR A 215 -11.60 16.10 -28.95
CA THR A 215 -12.73 16.92 -29.42
C THR A 215 -13.15 16.49 -30.81
N ALA A 216 -14.25 15.75 -30.90
CA ALA A 216 -14.90 15.41 -32.16
C ALA A 216 -15.86 16.53 -32.58
N GLN A 217 -15.61 17.16 -33.73
CA GLN A 217 -16.62 17.81 -34.58
C GLN A 217 -16.17 17.77 -36.06
N PRO A 218 -17.09 17.86 -37.05
CA PRO A 218 -16.99 17.06 -38.28
C PRO A 218 -17.00 17.83 -39.62
N ASP A 219 -16.68 17.10 -40.70
CA ASP A 219 -16.96 17.35 -42.14
C ASP A 219 -16.39 18.65 -42.77
N MET A 220 -16.12 18.77 -44.09
CA MET A 220 -16.63 18.06 -45.28
C MET A 220 -15.70 18.23 -46.51
N ASN A 221 -16.05 17.61 -47.66
CA ASN A 221 -15.56 17.82 -49.05
C ASN A 221 -14.19 17.26 -49.48
N ASP A 222 -13.98 16.78 -50.72
CA ASP A 222 -14.89 16.34 -51.82
C ASP A 222 -14.12 15.40 -52.79
N GLY A 223 -14.83 14.69 -53.68
CA GLY A 223 -14.36 13.50 -54.41
C GLY A 223 -13.35 13.64 -55.57
N GLY A 224 -12.88 12.47 -56.06
CA GLY A 224 -12.06 12.34 -57.27
C GLY A 224 -11.54 10.92 -57.57
N LEU A 225 -12.11 10.26 -58.59
CA LEU A 225 -11.71 8.97 -59.22
C LEU A 225 -12.18 8.99 -60.70
N PRO A 226 -11.77 8.06 -61.62
CA PRO A 226 -10.64 7.10 -61.67
C PRO A 226 -9.74 7.47 -62.90
N PRO A 227 -9.36 6.62 -63.89
CA PRO A 227 -8.87 5.22 -63.95
C PRO A 227 -7.47 5.07 -64.63
N GLY A 228 -6.97 3.84 -64.88
CA GLY A 228 -5.86 3.61 -65.85
C GLY A 228 -4.99 2.34 -65.77
N ASN A 229 -5.58 1.14 -65.85
CA ASN A 229 -5.06 -0.23 -66.16
C ASN A 229 -3.73 -0.41 -66.99
N PRO A 230 -3.17 -1.64 -67.16
CA PRO A 230 -2.81 -2.72 -66.21
C PRO A 230 -1.38 -3.32 -66.47
N GLY A 231 -0.84 -4.20 -65.59
CA GLY A 231 0.46 -4.87 -65.84
C GLY A 231 0.77 -6.11 -64.97
N VAL A 232 1.32 -7.17 -65.59
CA VAL A 232 1.46 -8.56 -65.09
C VAL A 232 2.76 -9.13 -65.70
N THR A 233 3.65 -9.94 -65.10
CA THR A 233 3.64 -10.89 -63.96
C THR A 233 5.05 -10.98 -63.31
N ASN A 234 5.19 -11.32 -62.02
CA ASN A 234 5.81 -12.61 -61.58
C ASN A 234 6.13 -12.74 -60.06
N GLN A 235 5.60 -13.83 -59.49
CA GLN A 235 6.20 -14.81 -58.56
C GLN A 235 7.17 -14.41 -57.43
N SER A 236 6.71 -14.71 -56.22
CA SER A 236 7.40 -15.56 -55.22
C SER A 236 8.69 -15.05 -54.55
N GLY A 237 8.51 -14.28 -53.48
CA GLY A 237 9.42 -14.29 -52.32
C GLY A 237 8.62 -14.53 -51.04
N LEU A 238 8.91 -15.61 -50.30
CA LEU A 238 8.34 -15.79 -48.97
C LEU A 238 9.00 -14.79 -48.01
N ALA A 239 8.26 -13.76 -47.61
CA ALA A 239 8.55 -12.99 -46.42
C ALA A 239 7.51 -13.36 -45.34
N PRO A 240 7.92 -13.76 -44.12
CA PRO A 240 6.97 -14.06 -43.06
C PRO A 240 6.17 -12.80 -42.72
N ALA A 241 4.90 -12.99 -42.38
CA ALA A 241 4.03 -11.92 -41.92
C ALA A 241 4.72 -11.19 -40.76
N HIS A 242 4.95 -9.88 -40.93
CA HIS A 242 5.27 -9.04 -39.80
C HIS A 242 4.03 -9.00 -38.90
N SER A 243 4.09 -9.76 -37.80
CA SER A 243 3.30 -9.45 -36.62
C SER A 243 3.47 -7.95 -36.34
N PRO A 244 2.39 -7.19 -36.10
CA PRO A 244 2.57 -5.84 -35.56
C PRO A 244 3.33 -5.97 -34.25
N GLN A 245 4.58 -5.51 -34.25
CA GLN A 245 5.37 -5.46 -33.02
C GLN A 245 4.61 -4.55 -32.06
N ILE A 246 4.20 -5.11 -30.92
CA ILE A 246 3.72 -4.33 -29.80
C ILE A 246 4.81 -3.29 -29.52
N PRO A 247 4.52 -1.97 -29.57
CA PRO A 247 5.53 -0.97 -29.22
C PRO A 247 5.99 -1.28 -27.79
N ASN A 248 7.30 -1.51 -27.63
CA ASN A 248 7.89 -1.83 -26.33
C ASN A 248 7.48 -0.75 -25.32
N GLY A 249 6.77 -1.16 -24.27
CA GLY A 249 6.38 -0.27 -23.19
C GLY A 249 7.60 0.34 -22.50
N PRO A 250 7.40 1.38 -21.66
CA PRO A 250 8.49 2.06 -21.00
C PRO A 250 9.32 1.06 -20.17
N SER A 251 10.63 1.03 -20.44
CA SER A 251 11.54 0.03 -19.87
C SER A 251 12.79 0.70 -19.33
N LEU A 252 13.10 0.43 -18.07
CA LEU A 252 14.33 0.88 -17.42
C LEU A 252 15.16 -0.32 -17.00
N GLN A 253 16.48 -0.23 -17.21
CA GLN A 253 17.44 -0.99 -16.44
C GLN A 253 17.91 -0.13 -15.27
N PHE A 254 18.05 -0.70 -14.08
CA PHE A 254 18.70 0.01 -12.97
C PHE A 254 19.59 -0.91 -12.14
N ARG A 255 20.53 -0.28 -11.44
CA ARG A 255 21.36 -0.92 -10.41
C ARG A 255 21.51 0.02 -9.23
N THR A 256 21.67 -0.54 -8.04
CA THR A 256 21.88 0.26 -6.82
C THR A 256 23.08 -0.25 -6.04
N LYS A 257 23.67 0.63 -5.24
CA LYS A 257 24.79 0.31 -4.35
C LYS A 257 24.66 1.13 -3.08
N LEU A 258 24.62 0.46 -1.94
CA LEU A 258 24.82 1.10 -0.64
C LEU A 258 26.34 1.25 -0.42
N VAL A 259 26.74 2.41 0.05
CA VAL A 259 28.12 2.74 0.42
C VAL A 259 28.10 3.22 1.87
N ASP A 260 28.75 2.43 2.71
CA ASP A 260 29.07 2.67 4.10
C ASP A 260 30.50 3.22 4.25
N ALA A 261 30.85 3.71 5.44
CA ALA A 261 32.20 4.20 5.72
C ALA A 261 33.23 3.05 5.72
N ASN A 262 32.79 1.87 6.12
CA ASN A 262 33.62 0.68 6.36
C ASN A 262 33.81 -0.19 5.10
N ARG A 263 32.91 -0.05 4.13
CA ARG A 263 32.78 -0.83 2.87
C ARG A 263 32.55 -2.33 3.09
N ASN A 264 31.92 -2.71 4.19
CA ASN A 264 31.62 -4.09 4.55
C ASN A 264 30.12 -4.38 4.70
N LEU A 265 29.25 -3.36 4.58
CA LEU A 265 27.80 -3.45 4.85
C LEU A 265 27.46 -3.86 6.30
N VAL A 266 28.40 -3.65 7.23
CA VAL A 266 28.19 -3.73 8.68
C VAL A 266 28.10 -2.30 9.19
N LEU A 267 26.87 -1.88 9.49
CA LEU A 267 26.49 -0.48 9.65
C LEU A 267 26.32 -0.13 11.12
N GLU A 268 27.01 0.91 11.57
CA GLU A 268 27.04 1.30 12.98
C GLU A 268 26.01 2.38 13.34
N SER A 269 25.62 2.40 14.61
CA SER A 269 24.73 3.43 15.18
C SER A 269 25.26 4.84 14.90
N GLY A 270 24.51 5.64 14.15
CA GLY A 270 24.90 7.00 13.77
C GLY A 270 25.86 7.10 12.59
N GLU A 271 26.17 6.02 11.88
CA GLU A 271 27.02 6.03 10.68
C GLU A 271 26.37 6.79 9.51
N ALA A 272 27.20 7.41 8.66
CA ALA A 272 26.78 8.05 7.43
C ALA A 272 26.82 7.05 6.27
N VAL A 273 25.70 6.93 5.56
CA VAL A 273 25.51 6.00 4.44
C VAL A 273 25.14 6.75 3.17
N VAL A 274 25.51 6.20 2.01
CA VAL A 274 25.18 6.77 0.70
C VAL A 274 24.57 5.70 -0.18
N LEU A 275 23.34 5.89 -0.61
CA LEU A 275 22.68 5.04 -1.60
C LEU A 275 22.88 5.64 -2.98
N LEU A 276 23.60 4.92 -3.83
CA LEU A 276 23.77 5.24 -5.24
C LEU A 276 22.77 4.44 -6.06
N ILE A 277 22.04 5.10 -6.94
CA ILE A 277 21.07 4.51 -7.85
C ILE A 277 21.41 4.98 -9.25
N GLU A 278 21.61 4.03 -10.16
CA GLU A 278 21.88 4.30 -11.56
C GLU A 278 20.76 3.69 -12.40
N THR A 279 20.12 4.52 -13.21
CA THR A 279 18.93 4.19 -13.99
C THR A 279 19.17 4.54 -15.45
N THR A 280 18.89 3.62 -16.35
CA THR A 280 19.03 3.79 -17.80
C THR A 280 17.69 3.49 -18.46
N ASN A 281 17.18 4.42 -19.29
CA ASN A 281 16.06 4.13 -20.17
C ASN A 281 16.53 3.26 -21.33
N VAL A 282 16.01 2.03 -21.38
CA VAL A 282 16.32 1.01 -22.40
C VAL A 282 15.14 0.78 -23.34
N SER A 283 14.11 1.61 -23.27
CA SER A 283 13.02 1.66 -24.25
C SER A 283 13.26 2.75 -25.31
N ASP A 284 12.60 2.58 -26.45
CA ASP A 284 12.64 3.51 -27.58
C ASP A 284 11.79 4.79 -27.36
N ALA A 285 11.06 4.84 -26.23
CA ALA A 285 10.14 5.93 -25.87
C ALA A 285 10.68 6.79 -24.70
N PRO A 286 10.39 8.10 -24.66
CA PRO A 286 10.72 8.94 -23.51
C PRO A 286 9.80 8.63 -22.33
N ILE A 287 10.37 8.53 -21.14
CA ILE A 287 9.65 8.31 -19.89
C ILE A 287 9.39 9.67 -19.24
N PRO A 288 8.14 10.13 -19.06
CA PRO A 288 7.84 11.48 -18.58
C PRO A 288 8.25 11.74 -17.13
N SER A 289 8.18 10.74 -16.25
CA SER A 289 8.79 10.79 -14.93
C SER A 289 9.06 9.41 -14.35
N ALA A 290 10.17 9.30 -13.61
CA ALA A 290 10.47 8.17 -12.76
C ALA A 290 10.74 8.64 -11.32
N TYR A 291 10.54 7.76 -10.35
CA TYR A 291 10.74 8.00 -8.92
C TYR A 291 11.42 6.79 -8.28
N VAL A 292 12.26 7.02 -7.27
CA VAL A 292 12.80 5.97 -6.40
C VAL A 292 11.92 5.83 -5.17
N GLU A 293 11.60 4.60 -4.82
CA GLU A 293 10.96 4.24 -3.56
C GLU A 293 11.92 3.42 -2.70
N LEU A 294 11.92 3.68 -1.39
CA LEU A 294 12.70 2.93 -0.39
C LEU A 294 11.75 2.27 0.62
N ARG A 295 11.83 0.95 0.77
CA ARG A 295 11.07 0.13 1.73
C ARG A 295 12.02 -0.79 2.51
N GLY A 296 11.51 -1.50 3.52
CA GLY A 296 12.29 -2.46 4.32
C GLY A 296 12.48 -2.01 5.78
N THR A 297 13.60 -2.39 6.40
CA THR A 297 13.86 -2.16 7.83
C THR A 297 13.77 -0.68 8.17
N PRO A 298 12.93 -0.26 9.16
CA PRO A 298 12.68 1.15 9.44
C PRO A 298 13.94 1.98 9.69
N LEU A 299 14.95 1.43 10.39
CA LEU A 299 16.22 2.11 10.64
C LEU A 299 16.99 2.46 9.36
N LEU A 300 16.92 1.61 8.32
CA LEU A 300 17.55 1.86 7.01
C LEU A 300 16.75 2.89 6.21
N VAL A 301 15.41 2.80 6.20
CA VAL A 301 14.55 3.73 5.44
C VAL A 301 14.57 5.13 6.06
N GLU A 302 14.47 5.25 7.39
CA GLU A 302 14.54 6.52 8.12
C GLU A 302 15.90 7.20 8.01
N ALA A 303 16.98 6.46 7.74
CA ALA A 303 18.30 7.04 7.51
C ALA A 303 18.32 8.00 6.31
N PHE A 304 17.54 7.70 5.25
CA PHE A 304 17.47 8.51 4.03
C PHE A 304 16.32 9.54 4.04
N LYS A 305 15.18 9.23 4.67
CA LYS A 305 14.04 10.17 4.81
C LYS A 305 14.41 11.51 5.44
N ARG A 306 15.41 11.53 6.33
CA ARG A 306 15.93 12.76 6.97
C ARG A 306 16.58 13.75 5.99
N VAL A 307 16.93 13.30 4.79
CA VAL A 307 17.74 14.06 3.82
C VAL A 307 17.03 14.23 2.48
N ALA A 308 16.18 13.27 2.08
CA ALA A 308 15.37 13.35 0.87
C ALA A 308 13.91 12.95 1.14
N PRO A 309 12.92 13.70 0.62
CA PRO A 309 11.52 13.27 0.66
C PRO A 309 11.34 12.00 -0.19
N LEU A 310 10.63 11.02 0.35
CA LEU A 310 10.24 9.81 -0.39
C LEU A 310 8.81 9.98 -0.98
N PRO A 311 8.54 9.48 -2.19
CA PRO A 311 9.48 8.89 -3.15
C PRO A 311 10.34 9.97 -3.83
N ILE A 312 11.58 9.63 -4.16
CA ILE A 312 12.60 10.59 -4.61
C ILE A 312 12.46 10.75 -6.13
N PRO A 313 12.25 11.97 -6.66
CA PRO A 313 12.05 12.17 -8.09
C PRO A 313 13.36 11.96 -8.87
N LEU A 314 13.32 11.07 -9.87
CA LEU A 314 14.34 10.98 -10.92
C LEU A 314 14.02 11.92 -12.08
N GLY A 315 12.74 12.24 -12.32
CA GLY A 315 12.29 13.10 -13.43
C GLY A 315 12.21 12.38 -14.78
N ALA A 316 12.08 13.14 -15.88
CA ALA A 316 11.91 12.61 -17.23
C ALA A 316 13.20 12.00 -17.81
N LEU A 317 13.13 10.83 -18.46
CA LEU A 317 14.28 10.11 -19.03
C LEU A 317 14.07 9.88 -20.54
N LYS A 318 14.94 10.43 -21.39
CA LYS A 318 14.91 10.19 -22.85
C LYS A 318 15.31 8.75 -23.20
N PRO A 319 14.98 8.22 -24.39
CA PRO A 319 15.50 6.94 -24.86
C PRO A 319 17.04 6.87 -24.76
N GLY A 320 17.57 5.78 -24.22
CA GLY A 320 19.01 5.62 -23.96
C GLY A 320 19.58 6.49 -22.84
N GLU A 321 18.79 7.37 -22.21
CA GLU A 321 19.31 8.27 -21.17
C GLU A 321 19.65 7.52 -19.89
N LYS A 322 20.84 7.82 -19.37
CA LYS A 322 21.36 7.32 -18.11
C LYS A 322 21.36 8.44 -17.07
N ARG A 323 20.74 8.20 -15.92
CA ARG A 323 20.70 9.12 -14.78
C ARG A 323 21.19 8.44 -13.50
N THR A 324 21.88 9.19 -12.65
CA THR A 324 22.36 8.73 -11.35
C THR A 324 21.79 9.60 -10.25
N ALA A 325 21.23 8.98 -9.21
CA ALA A 325 20.84 9.64 -7.97
C ALA A 325 21.80 9.20 -6.85
N GLU A 326 22.29 10.18 -6.09
CA GLU A 326 23.05 9.97 -4.86
C GLU A 326 22.18 10.44 -3.69
N ILE A 327 21.88 9.53 -2.77
CA ILE A 327 21.02 9.81 -1.62
C ILE A 327 21.86 9.58 -0.37
N ARG A 328 22.21 10.66 0.31
CA ARG A 328 22.94 10.61 1.58
C ARG A 328 21.96 10.33 2.71
N GLY A 329 22.36 9.50 3.65
CA GLY A 329 21.59 9.18 4.84
C GLY A 329 22.47 9.09 6.07
N ARG A 330 21.84 9.04 7.24
CA ARG A 330 22.53 8.82 8.51
C ARG A 330 21.69 7.93 9.41
N LEU A 331 22.29 6.84 9.89
CA LEU A 331 21.59 5.87 10.73
C LEU A 331 21.17 6.48 12.06
N GLY A 332 20.05 5.97 12.57
CA GLY A 332 19.59 6.27 13.93
C GLY A 332 20.46 5.59 14.99
N GLN A 333 19.96 5.59 16.23
CA GLN A 333 20.54 4.71 17.25
C GLN A 333 20.15 3.26 16.98
N ILE A 334 21.14 2.37 17.11
CA ILE A 334 21.00 0.93 17.01
C ILE A 334 21.37 0.37 18.39
N THR A 335 20.42 -0.28 19.06
CA THR A 335 20.59 -0.81 20.43
C THR A 335 21.03 -2.28 20.45
N GLU A 336 20.73 -3.01 19.38
CA GLU A 336 20.91 -4.46 19.27
C GLU A 336 21.44 -4.81 17.89
N HIS A 337 22.08 -5.97 17.77
CA HIS A 337 22.62 -6.47 16.52
C HIS A 337 21.51 -7.12 15.68
N ILE A 338 21.16 -6.53 14.54
CA ILE A 338 20.05 -7.00 13.68
C ILE A 338 20.48 -7.08 12.21
N GLN A 339 19.94 -8.04 11.46
CA GLN A 339 20.03 -8.02 10.00
C GLN A 339 18.92 -7.11 9.45
N GLY A 340 19.30 -6.18 8.57
CA GLY A 340 18.37 -5.27 7.92
C GLY A 340 18.32 -5.47 6.40
N GLU A 341 17.16 -5.14 5.84
CA GLU A 341 16.93 -5.12 4.40
C GLU A 341 16.50 -3.72 3.95
N LEU A 342 17.10 -3.23 2.87
CA LEU A 342 16.67 -2.04 2.15
C LEU A 342 16.21 -2.48 0.76
N ASN A 343 14.92 -2.30 0.49
CA ASN A 343 14.29 -2.60 -0.79
C ASN A 343 14.17 -1.30 -1.59
N ILE A 344 14.82 -1.25 -2.75
CA ILE A 344 14.81 -0.10 -3.66
C ILE A 344 13.94 -0.44 -4.86
N GLY A 345 12.84 0.27 -5.04
CA GLY A 345 12.00 0.22 -6.23
C GLY A 345 12.21 1.45 -7.12
N ILE A 346 11.94 1.30 -8.41
CA ILE A 346 11.67 2.44 -9.29
C ILE A 346 10.20 2.39 -9.70
N ILE A 347 9.54 3.54 -9.69
CA ILE A 347 8.15 3.72 -10.08
C ILE A 347 8.12 4.70 -11.25
N LEU A 348 7.43 4.34 -12.33
CA LEU A 348 7.18 5.22 -13.47
C LEU A 348 5.87 6.00 -13.28
N SER A 349 5.74 7.18 -13.90
CA SER A 349 4.43 7.87 -14.00
C SER A 349 3.34 7.00 -14.62
N GLU A 350 3.75 6.06 -15.48
CA GLU A 350 2.89 5.10 -16.20
C GLU A 350 2.60 3.84 -15.37
N GLY A 351 2.94 3.82 -14.08
CA GLY A 351 2.59 2.76 -13.12
C GLY A 351 3.49 1.53 -13.15
N PHE A 352 4.06 1.16 -14.31
CA PHE A 352 4.96 0.01 -14.43
C PHE A 352 6.23 0.18 -13.57
N PRO A 353 6.50 -0.72 -12.60
CA PRO A 353 7.77 -0.75 -11.91
C PRO A 353 8.79 -1.53 -12.77
N PRO A 354 9.98 -0.99 -13.08
CA PRO A 354 11.01 -1.72 -13.84
C PRO A 354 11.69 -2.86 -13.05
N GLY A 355 11.26 -3.08 -11.81
CA GLY A 355 11.81 -4.07 -10.88
C GLY A 355 12.14 -3.46 -9.51
N SER A 356 12.65 -4.32 -8.62
CA SER A 356 13.11 -3.97 -7.28
C SER A 356 14.47 -4.61 -7.00
N HIS A 357 15.34 -3.92 -6.27
CA HIS A 357 16.63 -4.46 -5.81
C HIS A 357 16.70 -4.42 -4.28
N THR A 358 17.00 -5.55 -3.66
CA THR A 358 17.14 -5.69 -2.20
C THR A 358 18.60 -5.67 -1.82
N ILE A 359 18.99 -4.77 -0.92
CA ILE A 359 20.29 -4.75 -0.28
C ILE A 359 20.12 -5.27 1.16
N ARG A 360 20.93 -6.26 1.53
CA ARG A 360 21.04 -6.75 2.91
C ARG A 360 22.24 -6.11 3.58
N ALA A 361 22.08 -5.70 4.82
CA ALA A 361 23.13 -5.13 5.65
C ALA A 361 23.01 -5.64 7.09
N GLU A 362 24.12 -5.69 7.80
CA GLU A 362 24.17 -5.96 9.23
C GLU A 362 24.13 -4.62 9.96
N LEU A 363 23.33 -4.51 11.03
CA LEU A 363 23.19 -3.28 11.82
C LEU A 363 23.64 -3.56 13.23
N GLN A 364 24.57 -2.76 13.75
CA GLN A 364 25.13 -2.96 15.09
C GLN A 364 25.19 -1.66 15.92
N PRO A 365 25.16 -1.75 17.25
CA PRO A 365 25.51 -0.63 18.12
C PRO A 365 26.90 -0.10 17.81
N ALA A 366 27.11 1.20 18.01
CA ALA A 366 28.45 1.77 17.87
C ALA A 366 29.39 1.14 18.91
N PRO A 367 30.62 0.75 18.54
CA PRO A 367 31.57 0.13 19.46
C PRO A 367 31.83 1.06 20.64
N HIS A 368 31.76 0.51 21.86
CA HIS A 368 32.04 1.26 23.09
C HIS A 368 33.48 1.80 23.06
N ARG A 369 33.61 3.06 22.64
CA ARG A 369 34.88 3.79 22.68
C ARG A 369 35.24 4.02 24.14
N LYS A 370 36.05 3.12 24.71
CA LYS A 370 36.61 3.27 26.06
C LYS A 370 37.32 4.63 26.12
N THR A 371 36.70 5.58 26.81
CA THR A 371 37.37 6.83 27.20
C THR A 371 38.54 6.46 28.09
N LYS A 372 39.72 6.94 27.70
CA LYS A 372 41.01 6.61 28.28
C LYS A 372 41.32 7.52 29.47
#